data_AF-A0A7C6BZI7-F1
#
_entry.id   AF-A0A7C6BZI7-F1
#
_cell.length_a   1.000
_cell.length_b   1.000
_cell.length_c   1.000
_cell.angle_alpha   90.00
_cell.angle_beta   90.00
_cell.angle_gamma   90.00
#
_symmetry.space_group_name_H-M   'P 1'
#
loop_
_entity.id
_entity.type
_entity.pdbx_description
1 polymer ?
#
loop_
_entity_poly.entity_id
_entity_poly.type
_entity_poly.pdbx_seq_one_letter_code
_entity_poly.pdbx_strand_id
1 'polypeptide(L)' 'MEIEKALAMAVAAVVEENGAKSKHVTVRSFKEVQKSSLEKYIEDNNISYHKYQLEDSKA' A
#
# COMPACT_ATOMS: atom_id res chain seq x y z
N MET A 1 -17.23 14.25 4.90
CA MET A 1 -17.54 13.12 5.81
C MET A 1 -16.85 11.80 5.40
N GLU A 2 -17.11 11.20 4.24
CA GLU A 2 -16.41 9.93 3.86
C GLU A 2 -14.92 10.14 3.55
N ILE A 3 -14.57 11.20 2.83
CA ILE A 3 -13.18 11.52 2.46
C ILE A 3 -12.33 11.86 3.70
N GLU A 4 -12.89 12.57 4.68
CA GLU A 4 -12.17 12.96 5.90
C GLU A 4 -11.85 11.73 6.78
N LYS A 5 -12.78 10.77 6.86
CA LYS A 5 -12.55 9.50 7.55
C LYS A 5 -11.48 8.68 6.84
N ALA A 6 -11.57 8.55 5.52
CA ALA A 6 -10.57 7.85 4.70
C ALA A 6 -9.17 8.49 4.87
N LEU A 7 -9.11 9.82 4.92
CA LEU A 7 -7.87 10.56 5.12
C LEU A 7 -7.28 10.31 6.52
N ALA A 8 -8.10 10.36 7.56
CA ALA A 8 -7.66 10.09 8.93
C ALA A 8 -7.13 8.66 9.08
N MET A 9 -7.79 7.68 8.47
CA MET A 9 -7.34 6.29 8.45
C MET A 9 -6.02 6.11 7.70
N ALA A 10 -5.87 6.76 6.54
CA ALA A 10 -4.61 6.71 5.78
C ALA A 10 -3.44 7.33 6.55
N VAL A 11 -3.65 8.47 7.23
CA VAL A 11 -2.63 9.10 8.07
C VAL A 11 -2.26 8.20 9.25
N ALA A 12 -3.25 7.56 9.89
CA ALA A 12 -3.00 6.63 11.00
C ALA A 12 -2.16 5.42 10.57
N ALA A 13 -2.48 4.80 9.43
CA ALA A 13 -1.73 3.65 8.91
C ALA A 13 -0.26 4.01 8.61
N VAL A 14 -0.01 5.16 7.98
CA VAL A 14 1.35 5.63 7.67
C VAL A 14 2.16 5.93 8.94
N VAL A 15 1.51 6.46 9.98
CA VAL A 15 2.10 6.71 11.30
C VAL A 15 2.51 5.41 11.98
N GLU A 16 1.64 4.41 11.97
CA GLU A 16 1.88 3.09 12.56
C GLU A 16 3.03 2.36 11.85
N GLU A 17 3.03 2.34 10.52
CA GLU A 17 4.05 1.62 9.73
C GLU A 17 5.44 2.24 9.86
N ASN A 18 5.53 3.57 9.90
CA ASN A 18 6.81 4.28 9.88
C ASN A 18 7.29 4.76 11.27
N GLY A 19 6.51 4.51 12.33
CA GLY A 19 6.80 5.02 13.68
C GLY A 19 6.83 6.55 13.78
N ALA A 20 6.18 7.24 12.84
CA ALA A 20 6.19 8.70 12.75
C ALA A 20 5.11 9.30 13.66
N LYS A 21 5.36 10.46 14.27
CA LYS A 21 4.27 11.16 15.00
C LYS A 21 3.28 11.75 13.99
N SER A 22 1.99 11.55 14.20
CA SER A 22 0.91 12.07 13.33
C SER A 22 1.00 13.56 13.00
N LYS A 23 1.52 14.37 13.92
CA LYS A 23 1.77 15.81 13.72
C LYS A 23 2.80 16.13 12.63
N HIS A 24 3.63 15.17 12.23
CA HIS A 24 4.65 15.31 11.18
C HIS A 24 4.23 14.67 9.84
N VAL A 25 3.02 14.12 9.77
CA VAL A 25 2.50 13.51 8.54
C VAL A 25 1.47 14.46 7.94
N THR A 26 1.67 14.85 6.69
CA THR A 26 0.73 15.71 5.95
C THR A 26 0.50 15.10 4.58
N VAL A 27 -0.77 14.81 4.28
CA VAL A 27 -1.15 14.29 2.97
C VAL A 27 -1.13 15.44 1.97
N ARG A 28 -0.17 15.40 1.04
CA ARG A 28 -0.06 16.41 -0.03
C ARG A 28 -0.99 16.15 -1.21
N SER A 29 -1.19 14.88 -1.55
CA SER A 29 -2.04 14.46 -2.66
C SER A 29 -2.53 13.04 -2.43
N PHE A 30 -3.78 12.79 -2.80
CA PHE A 30 -4.31 11.44 -2.92
C PHE A 30 -4.29 11.04 -4.39
N LYS A 31 -3.72 9.89 -4.69
CA LYS A 31 -3.87 9.25 -6.00
C LYS A 31 -4.37 7.84 -5.75
N GLU A 32 -5.53 7.53 -6.31
CA GLU A 32 -5.98 6.16 -6.35
C GLU A 32 -5.00 5.36 -7.20
N VAL A 33 -4.28 4.43 -6.57
CA VAL A 33 -3.43 3.48 -7.29
C VAL A 33 -4.35 2.40 -7.81
N GLN A 34 -4.79 2.54 -9.06
CA GLN A 34 -5.50 1.45 -9.70
C GLN A 34 -4.56 0.28 -9.87
N LYS A 35 -5.04 -0.91 -9.47
CA LYS A 35 -4.38 -2.17 -9.78
C LYS A 35 -4.14 -2.27 -11.27
N SER A 36 -2.95 -2.71 -11.65
CA SER A 36 -2.63 -3.08 -13.03
C SER A 36 -3.58 -4.19 -13.51
N SER A 37 -3.70 -4.36 -14.83
CA SER A 37 -4.54 -5.43 -15.41
C SER A 37 -4.17 -6.82 -14.88
N LEU A 38 -2.87 -7.04 -14.60
CA LEU A 38 -2.39 -8.29 -14.03
C LEU A 38 -2.80 -8.46 -12.56
N GLU A 39 -2.65 -7.41 -11.73
CA GLU A 39 -3.07 -7.45 -10.33
C GLU A 39 -4.57 -7.65 -10.16
N LYS A 40 -5.38 -7.01 -11.02
CA LYS A 40 -6.83 -7.24 -11.08
C LYS A 40 -7.14 -8.70 -11.42
N TYR A 41 -6.49 -9.23 -12.46
CA TYR A 41 -6.68 -10.62 -12.88
C TYR A 41 -6.30 -11.62 -11.77
N ILE A 42 -5.21 -11.37 -11.05
CA ILE A 42 -4.78 -12.20 -9.92
C ILE A 42 -5.82 -12.20 -8.79
N GLU A 43 -6.34 -11.02 -8.44
CA GLU A 43 -7.39 -10.87 -7.41
C GLU A 43 -8.70 -11.54 -7.83
N ASP A 44 -9.20 -11.26 -9.04
CA ASP A 44 -10.46 -11.80 -9.56
C ASP A 44 -10.46 -13.33 -9.62
N ASN A 45 -9.29 -13.95 -9.79
CA ASN A 45 -9.14 -15.40 -9.90
C ASN A 45 -8.58 -16.06 -8.62
N ASN A 46 -8.46 -15.33 -7.50
CA ASN A 46 -7.89 -15.83 -6.24
C ASN A 46 -6.51 -16.51 -6.40
N ILE A 47 -5.66 -15.98 -7.29
CA ILE A 47 -4.36 -16.58 -7.58
C ILE A 47 -3.38 -16.21 -6.46
N SER A 48 -2.99 -17.19 -5.66
CA SER A 48 -1.91 -17.02 -4.69
C SER A 48 -0.57 -17.12 -5.40
N TYR A 49 0.23 -16.05 -5.38
CA TYR A 49 1.59 -16.07 -5.90
C TYR A 49 2.59 -15.80 -4.76
N HIS A 50 3.66 -16.58 -4.73
CA HIS A 50 4.82 -16.31 -3.88
C HIS A 50 5.89 -15.65 -4.72
N LYS A 51 6.26 -14.42 -4.36
CA LYS A 51 7.37 -13.73 -5.00
C LYS A 51 8.67 -14.42 -4.58
N TYR A 52 9.17 -15.32 -5.42
CA TYR A 52 10.51 -15.87 -5.25
C TYR A 52 11.50 -14.74 -5.52
N GLN A 53 12.22 -14.30 -4.49
CA GLN A 53 13.45 -13.54 -4.69
C GLN A 53 14.50 -14.54 -5.14
N LEU A 54 15.01 -14.38 -6.35
CA LEU A 54 16.25 -15.03 -6.74
C LEU A 54 17.32 -14.49 -5.79
N GLU A 55 17.74 -15.30 -4.83
CA GLU A 55 18.97 -15.04 -4.10
C GLU A 55 20.08 -14.98 -5.16
N ASP A 56 20.74 -13.83 -5.27
CA ASP A 56 22.00 -13.71 -6.02
C ASP A 56 22.97 -14.71 -5.40
N SER A 57 23.04 -15.90 -5.99
CA SER A 57 24.02 -16.92 -5.65
C SER A 57 25.37 -16.46 -6.20
N LYS A 58 25.97 -15.48 -5.54
CA LYS A 58 27.39 -15.18 -5.69
C LYS A 58 28.17 -16.17 -4.82
N ALA A 59 28.50 -17.29 -5.46
CA ALA A 59 29.66 -18.11 -5.10
C ALA A 59 30.96 -17.34 -5.37
#